data_AF-A0A2D7ACQ5-F1
#
_entry.id   AF-A0A2D7ACQ5-F1
#
_cell.length_a   1.000
_cell.length_b   1.000
_cell.length_c   1.000
_cell.angle_alpha   90.00
_cell.angle_beta   90.00
_cell.angle_gamma   90.00
#
_symmetry.space_group_name_H-M   'P 1'
#
loop_
_entity.id
_entity.type
_entity.pdbx_description
1 polymer ?
#
loop_
_entity_poly.entity_id
_entity_poly.type
_entity_poly.pdbx_seq_one_letter_code
_entity_poly.pdbx_strand_id
1 'polypeptide(L)'
;MQDFLGSPSIRLLGLRATDALLLRGAPISLAINIASMQEMKIETINQYFDTLRSFDKDTIFYCCNREKKVLPSGEVISFENYPWNNGDHVVFDELCPWHQYYYSSVPPFYHPYEGVVRHRLAYLSKQ
;
A
#
# COMPACT_ATOMS: atom_id res chain seq x y z
N MET A 1 -18.67 7.37 12.28
CA MET A 1 -17.33 6.82 11.96
C MET A 1 -16.23 7.77 12.41
N GLN A 2 -16.33 9.06 12.08
CA GLN A 2 -15.42 10.09 12.61
C GLN A 2 -15.31 10.10 14.15
N ASP A 3 -16.42 9.93 14.86
CA ASP A 3 -16.41 9.84 16.34
C ASP A 3 -15.60 8.66 16.88
N PHE A 4 -15.44 7.60 16.08
CA PHE A 4 -14.68 6.40 16.46
C PHE A 4 -13.18 6.56 16.13
N LEU A 5 -12.84 7.22 15.03
CA LEU A 5 -11.44 7.43 14.61
C LEU A 5 -10.66 8.33 15.56
N GLY A 6 -11.33 9.29 16.19
CA GLY A 6 -10.73 10.17 17.20
C GLY A 6 -10.79 9.63 18.63
N SER A 7 -11.44 8.48 18.86
CA SER A 7 -11.66 7.97 20.21
C SER A 7 -10.40 7.31 20.78
N PRO A 8 -9.85 7.79 21.90
CA PRO A 8 -8.67 7.17 22.51
C PRO A 8 -8.95 5.77 23.05
N SER A 9 -10.22 5.38 23.25
CA SER A 9 -10.57 4.04 23.73
C SER A 9 -10.47 2.96 22.65
N ILE A 10 -10.46 3.35 21.37
CA ILE A 10 -10.42 2.42 20.25
C ILE A 10 -8.97 2.30 19.79
N ARG A 11 -8.44 1.08 19.91
CA ARG A 11 -7.05 0.76 19.55
C ARG A 11 -6.91 0.07 18.21
N LEU A 12 -7.98 -0.55 17.72
CA LEU A 12 -8.00 -1.29 16.46
C LEU A 12 -9.37 -1.12 15.79
N LEU A 13 -9.33 -0.80 14.50
CA LEU A 13 -10.50 -0.72 13.65
C LEU A 13 -10.28 -1.63 12.44
N GLY A 14 -11.13 -2.64 12.28
CA GLY A 14 -11.16 -3.48 11.09
C GLY A 14 -12.13 -2.92 10.07
N LEU A 15 -11.69 -2.79 8.82
CA LEU A 15 -12.50 -2.31 7.71
C LEU A 15 -12.27 -3.19 6.49
N ARG A 16 -13.31 -3.40 5.68
CA ARG A 16 -13.17 -4.05 4.38
C ARG A 16 -12.56 -3.06 3.40
N ALA A 17 -11.81 -3.55 2.42
CA ALA A 17 -11.23 -2.70 1.37
C ALA A 17 -12.29 -1.89 0.62
N THR A 18 -13.48 -2.45 0.38
CA THR A 18 -14.60 -1.76 -0.27
C THR A 18 -15.16 -0.58 0.52
N ASP A 19 -14.87 -0.51 1.82
CA ASP A 19 -15.35 0.54 2.71
C ASP A 19 -14.26 1.62 2.97
N ALA A 20 -13.16 1.61 2.21
CA ALA A 20 -12.02 2.52 2.41
C ALA A 20 -12.41 4.00 2.39
N LEU A 21 -13.43 4.37 1.61
CA LEU A 21 -13.95 5.74 1.54
C LEU A 21 -14.45 6.29 2.88
N LEU A 22 -14.80 5.42 3.83
CA LEU A 22 -15.17 5.86 5.16
C LEU A 22 -14.00 6.61 5.83
N LEU A 23 -12.74 6.23 5.54
CA LEU A 23 -11.53 6.82 6.12
C LEU A 23 -11.22 8.25 5.63
N ARG A 24 -12.03 8.83 4.75
CA ARG A 24 -11.82 10.21 4.27
C ARG A 24 -11.80 11.21 5.42
N GLY A 25 -10.84 12.11 5.41
CA GLY A 25 -10.64 13.11 6.46
C GLY A 25 -10.22 12.51 7.81
N ALA A 26 -9.83 11.23 7.87
CA ALA A 26 -9.30 10.65 9.10
C ALA A 26 -7.96 11.30 9.48
N PRO A 27 -7.64 11.44 10.78
CA PRO A 27 -6.38 11.99 11.26
C PRO A 27 -5.23 10.98 11.20
N ILE A 28 -4.97 10.43 10.03
CA ILE A 28 -3.97 9.39 9.79
C ILE A 28 -2.73 10.02 9.14
N SER A 29 -1.60 9.97 9.84
CA SER A 29 -0.31 10.46 9.36
C SER A 29 0.59 9.37 8.76
N LEU A 30 0.30 8.09 9.01
CA LEU A 30 1.09 6.96 8.50
C LEU A 30 0.17 5.90 7.90
N ALA A 31 0.45 5.53 6.65
CA ALA A 31 -0.18 4.41 5.97
C ALA A 31 0.87 3.38 5.56
N ILE A 32 0.54 2.10 5.70
CA ILE A 32 1.43 0.97 5.37
C ILE A 32 0.68 -0.03 4.51
N ASN A 33 1.28 -0.45 3.41
CA ASN A 33 0.80 -1.51 2.53
C ASN A 33 1.91 -2.54 2.28
N ILE A 34 1.63 -3.83 2.48
CA ILE A 34 2.60 -4.91 2.22
C ILE A 34 1.92 -6.02 1.43
N ALA A 35 2.49 -6.36 0.26
CA ALA A 35 2.09 -7.43 -0.65
C ALA A 35 0.59 -7.46 -0.97
N SER A 36 -0.06 -6.31 -1.00
CA SER A 36 -1.51 -6.19 -1.08
C SER A 36 -1.96 -5.55 -2.40
N MET A 37 -1.30 -4.49 -2.88
CA MET A 37 -1.67 -3.84 -4.14
C MET A 37 -1.40 -4.72 -5.36
N GLN A 38 -0.46 -5.66 -5.27
CA GLN A 38 -0.21 -6.63 -6.35
C GLN A 38 -1.35 -7.65 -6.56
N GLU A 39 -2.34 -7.68 -5.66
CA GLU A 39 -3.54 -8.52 -5.75
C GLU A 39 -4.81 -7.68 -5.98
N MET A 40 -4.65 -6.40 -6.33
CA MET A 40 -5.74 -5.44 -6.56
C MET A 40 -5.76 -4.99 -8.02
N LYS A 41 -6.95 -4.69 -8.54
CA LYS A 41 -7.09 -4.01 -9.84
C LYS A 41 -6.63 -2.56 -9.74
N ILE A 42 -6.25 -1.97 -10.87
CA ILE A 42 -5.76 -0.59 -10.90
C ILE A 42 -6.80 0.41 -10.36
N GLU A 43 -8.09 0.19 -10.57
CA GLU A 43 -9.14 1.09 -10.05
C GLU A 43 -9.18 1.11 -8.52
N THR A 44 -8.97 -0.05 -7.89
CA THR A 44 -8.90 -0.16 -6.42
C THR A 44 -7.66 0.54 -5.88
N ILE A 45 -6.52 0.41 -6.57
CA ILE A 45 -5.28 1.10 -6.21
C ILE A 45 -5.49 2.62 -6.31
N ASN A 46 -6.16 3.10 -7.34
CA ASN A 46 -6.49 4.52 -7.49
C ASN A 46 -7.35 5.04 -6.33
N GLN A 47 -8.44 4.34 -6.00
CA GLN A 47 -9.28 4.69 -4.85
C GLN A 47 -8.52 4.66 -3.52
N TYR A 48 -7.56 3.75 -3.38
CA TYR A 48 -6.71 3.65 -2.20
C TYR A 48 -5.85 4.92 -2.05
N PHE A 49 -5.15 5.34 -3.11
CA PHE A 49 -4.35 6.57 -3.08
C PHE A 49 -5.22 7.83 -2.89
N ASP A 50 -6.38 7.92 -3.54
CA ASP A 50 -7.32 9.02 -3.30
C ASP A 50 -7.74 9.10 -1.83
N THR A 51 -7.98 7.95 -1.19
CA THR A 51 -8.30 7.88 0.23
C THR A 51 -7.12 8.36 1.08
N LEU A 52 -5.89 7.89 0.81
CA LEU A 52 -4.72 8.32 1.56
C LEU A 52 -4.49 9.84 1.47
N ARG A 53 -4.65 10.42 0.28
CA ARG A 53 -4.48 11.86 0.06
C ARG A 53 -5.57 12.69 0.73
N SER A 54 -6.75 12.11 0.95
CA SER A 54 -7.89 12.77 1.60
C SER A 54 -7.81 12.85 3.13
N PHE A 55 -6.80 12.26 3.77
CA PHE A 55 -6.61 12.36 5.22
C PHE A 55 -6.36 13.81 5.66
N ASP A 56 -6.70 14.15 6.91
CA ASP A 56 -6.58 15.53 7.40
C ASP A 56 -5.13 15.95 7.75
N LYS A 57 -4.24 14.96 7.94
CA LYS A 57 -2.81 15.14 8.20
C LYS A 57 -1.97 14.91 6.98
N ASP A 58 -0.78 15.49 6.94
CA ASP A 58 0.27 15.04 6.03
C ASP A 58 0.52 13.55 6.28
N THR A 59 0.44 12.77 5.20
CA THR A 59 0.48 11.31 5.28
C THR A 59 1.77 10.82 4.66
N ILE A 60 2.58 10.14 5.47
CA ILE A 60 3.67 9.31 4.96
C ILE A 60 3.10 7.94 4.59
N PHE A 61 3.43 7.48 3.39
CA PHE A 61 2.98 6.20 2.87
C PHE A 61 4.17 5.30 2.60
N TYR A 62 4.14 4.12 3.22
CA TYR A 62 5.04 3.03 2.93
C TYR A 62 4.30 1.93 2.16
N CYS A 63 4.85 1.50 1.03
CA CYS A 63 4.37 0.31 0.34
C CYS A 63 5.48 -0.65 -0.06
N CYS A 64 5.19 -1.95 -0.06
CA CYS A 64 6.08 -3.04 -0.47
C CYS A 64 5.29 -4.03 -1.34
N ASN A 65 5.54 -4.06 -2.65
CA ASN A 65 4.78 -4.88 -3.61
C ASN A 65 5.69 -5.35 -4.76
N ARG A 66 5.30 -6.40 -5.49
CA ARG A 66 5.98 -6.81 -6.72
C ARG A 66 6.05 -5.65 -7.72
N GLU A 67 7.19 -5.49 -8.39
CA GLU A 67 7.37 -4.48 -9.44
C GLU A 67 6.36 -4.67 -10.58
N LYS A 68 6.08 -5.93 -10.92
CA LYS A 68 5.11 -6.30 -11.95
C LYS A 68 4.42 -7.60 -11.57
N LYS A 69 3.11 -7.65 -11.73
CA LYS A 69 2.29 -8.86 -11.53
C LYS A 69 1.23 -8.95 -12.61
N VAL A 70 1.11 -10.12 -13.23
CA VAL A 70 -0.03 -10.48 -14.07
C VAL A 70 -1.10 -11.07 -13.14
N LEU A 71 -2.25 -10.43 -13.07
CA LEU A 71 -3.41 -10.90 -12.32
C LEU A 71 -4.05 -12.10 -13.03
N PRO A 72 -4.85 -12.92 -12.32
CA PRO A 72 -5.58 -14.03 -12.94
C PRO A 72 -6.50 -13.63 -14.10
N SER A 73 -6.94 -12.36 -14.13
CA SER A 73 -7.72 -11.77 -15.24
C SER A 73 -6.89 -11.47 -16.50
N GLY A 74 -5.55 -11.57 -16.45
CA GLY A 74 -4.63 -11.16 -17.50
C GLY A 74 -4.20 -9.68 -17.41
N GLU A 75 -4.81 -8.89 -16.53
CA GLU A 75 -4.40 -7.51 -16.26
C GLU A 75 -2.99 -7.47 -15.66
N VAL A 76 -2.21 -6.45 -16.03
CA VAL A 76 -0.84 -6.28 -15.56
C VAL A 76 -0.77 -5.08 -14.63
N ILE A 77 -0.51 -5.34 -13.35
CA ILE A 77 -0.24 -4.31 -12.36
C ILE A 77 1.27 -4.07 -12.31
N SER A 78 1.66 -2.80 -12.39
CA SER A 78 3.07 -2.36 -12.29
C SER A 78 3.20 -1.33 -11.19
N PHE A 79 4.22 -1.46 -10.34
CA PHE A 79 4.51 -0.56 -9.23
C PHE A 79 4.77 0.87 -9.69
N GLU A 80 5.42 1.03 -10.85
CA GLU A 80 5.68 2.33 -11.47
C GLU A 80 4.39 3.03 -11.93
N ASN A 81 3.34 2.25 -12.21
CA ASN A 81 2.06 2.75 -12.72
C ASN A 81 1.04 3.02 -11.60
N TYR A 82 1.41 2.88 -10.33
CA TYR A 82 0.57 3.39 -9.25
C TYR A 82 0.41 4.91 -9.39
N PRO A 83 -0.66 5.52 -8.85
CA PRO A 83 -0.95 6.95 -8.99
C PRO A 83 -0.06 7.82 -8.08
N TRP A 84 1.25 7.63 -8.22
CA TRP A 84 2.28 8.52 -7.73
C TRP A 84 2.09 9.91 -8.34
N ASN A 85 2.30 10.94 -7.54
CA ASN A 85 2.22 12.33 -7.99
C ASN A 85 3.64 12.92 -8.02
N ASN A 86 3.93 13.79 -8.98
CA ASN A 86 5.20 14.55 -9.04
C ASN A 86 5.44 15.41 -7.79
N GLY A 87 4.37 15.78 -7.07
CA GLY A 87 4.46 16.48 -5.80
C GLY A 87 4.82 15.58 -4.61
N ASP A 88 4.87 14.26 -4.77
CA ASP A 88 5.24 13.35 -3.69
C ASP A 88 6.73 13.45 -3.39
N HIS A 89 7.07 13.55 -2.12
CA HIS A 89 8.46 13.54 -1.68
C HIS A 89 8.88 12.12 -1.33
N VAL A 90 9.56 11.46 -2.27
CA VAL A 90 10.10 10.11 -2.10
C VAL A 90 11.31 10.15 -1.17
N VAL A 91 11.24 9.41 -0.06
CA VAL A 91 12.34 9.24 0.90
C VAL A 91 13.30 8.15 0.40
N PHE A 92 12.75 7.02 -0.03
CA PHE A 92 13.51 5.97 -0.72
C PHE A 92 12.58 5.16 -1.65
N ASP A 93 13.19 4.61 -2.69
CA ASP A 93 12.55 3.71 -3.65
C ASP A 93 13.57 2.71 -4.18
N GLU A 94 13.51 1.49 -3.67
CA GLU A 94 14.53 0.46 -3.93
C GLU A 94 13.94 -0.95 -3.83
N LEU A 95 14.75 -1.95 -4.18
CA LEU A 95 14.39 -3.35 -3.99
C LEU A 95 14.24 -3.63 -2.50
N CYS A 96 13.14 -4.28 -2.12
CA CYS A 96 12.88 -4.54 -0.71
C CYS A 96 13.90 -5.55 -0.16
N PRO A 97 14.74 -5.20 0.83
CA PRO A 97 15.83 -6.07 1.28
C PRO A 97 15.33 -7.30 2.05
N TRP A 98 14.11 -7.25 2.59
CA TRP A 98 13.55 -8.29 3.46
C TRP A 98 12.40 -9.09 2.82
N HIS A 99 11.92 -8.72 1.63
CA HIS A 99 10.76 -9.37 0.99
C HIS A 99 11.06 -9.90 -0.42
N GLN A 100 12.25 -10.48 -0.64
CA GLN A 100 12.57 -11.17 -1.91
C GLN A 100 12.38 -12.69 -1.84
N TYR A 101 12.12 -13.25 -0.65
CA TYR A 101 12.06 -14.69 -0.43
C TYR A 101 10.82 -15.06 0.39
N TYR A 102 10.29 -16.27 0.17
CA TYR A 102 9.26 -16.90 1.00
C TYR A 102 9.80 -18.14 1.69
N TYR A 103 9.18 -18.48 2.83
CA TYR A 103 9.52 -19.67 3.60
C TYR A 103 8.74 -20.90 3.15
N SER A 104 9.37 -22.06 3.22
CA SER A 104 8.83 -23.37 2.88
C SER A 104 9.13 -24.35 4.00
N SER A 105 8.27 -25.36 4.19
CA SER A 105 8.51 -26.47 5.11
C SER A 105 9.48 -27.53 4.57
N VAL A 106 9.95 -27.38 3.34
CA VAL A 106 10.85 -28.33 2.65
C VAL A 106 12.16 -27.65 2.26
N PRO A 107 13.34 -28.29 2.44
CA PRO A 107 14.63 -27.76 1.99
C PRO A 107 14.61 -27.37 0.50
N PRO A 108 15.18 -26.22 0.09
CA PRO A 108 16.00 -25.29 0.88
C PRO A 108 15.27 -24.31 1.84
N PHE A 109 14.05 -24.57 2.33
CA PHE A 109 13.28 -23.84 3.37
C PHE A 109 13.00 -22.35 3.11
N TYR A 110 13.71 -21.71 2.20
CA TYR A 110 13.46 -20.39 1.68
C TYR A 110 13.73 -20.38 0.18
N HIS A 111 12.88 -19.66 -0.54
CA HIS A 111 12.91 -19.63 -2.00
C HIS A 111 12.67 -18.21 -2.48
N PRO A 112 13.29 -17.79 -3.60
CA PRO A 112 13.00 -16.49 -4.17
C PRO A 112 11.53 -16.42 -4.59
N TYR A 113 10.90 -15.26 -4.43
CA TYR A 113 9.58 -15.01 -4.99
C TYR A 113 9.62 -15.05 -6.52
N GLU A 114 8.48 -15.40 -7.12
CA GLU A 114 8.25 -15.16 -8.55
C GLU A 114 8.05 -13.66 -8.80
N GLY A 115 9.14 -12.99 -9.16
CA GLY A 115 9.18 -11.57 -9.43
C GLY A 115 9.85 -10.77 -8.32
N VAL A 116 10.37 -9.62 -8.71
CA VAL A 116 11.12 -8.73 -7.84
C VAL A 116 10.16 -7.88 -7.02
N VAL A 117 10.43 -7.73 -5.73
CA VAL A 117 9.64 -6.87 -4.85
C VAL A 117 10.35 -5.54 -4.64
N ARG A 118 9.61 -4.45 -4.80
CA ARG A 118 10.09 -3.09 -4.56
C ARG A 118 9.36 -2.52 -3.37
N HIS A 119 10.03 -1.64 -2.63
CA HIS A 119 9.38 -0.86 -1.60
C HIS A 119 9.63 0.63 -1.80
N ARG A 120 8.70 1.46 -1.32
CA ARG A 120 8.80 2.91 -1.38
C ARG A 120 8.26 3.50 -0.11
N LEU A 121 8.96 4.49 0.43
CA LEU A 121 8.47 5.40 1.45
C LEU A 121 8.40 6.81 0.85
N ALA A 122 7.23 7.43 0.90
CA ALA A 122 7.05 8.78 0.38
C ALA A 122 6.07 9.59 1.23
N TYR A 123 6.30 10.89 1.33
CA TYR A 123 5.28 11.82 1.79
C TYR A 123 4.33 12.10 0.62
N LEU A 124 3.04 11.85 0.83
CA LEU A 124 2.02 12.06 -0.18
C LEU A 124 1.61 13.53 -0.23
N SER A 125 1.76 14.13 -1.41
CA SER A 125 1.17 15.44 -1.72
C SER A 125 -0.36 15.41 -1.59
N LYS A 126 -0.94 16.52 -1.13
CA LYS A 126 -2.40 16.71 -1.15
C LYS A 126 -2.88 16.96 -2.58
N GLN A 127 -4.10 16.51 -2.89
CA GLN A 127 -4.80 16.88 -4.13
C GLN A 127 -5.33 18.31 -4.03
#